data_AF-A0A927W7K8-F1
#
_entry.id   AF-A0A927W7K8-F1
#
_cell.length_a   1.000
_cell.length_b   1.000
_cell.length_c   1.000
_cell.angle_alpha   90.00
_cell.angle_beta   90.00
_cell.angle_gamma   90.00
#
_symmetry.space_group_name_H-M   'P 1'
#
loop_
_entity.id
_entity.type
_entity.pdbx_description
1 polymer ?
#
loop_
_entity_poly.entity_id
_entity_poly.type
_entity_poly.pdbx_seq_one_letter_code
_entity_poly.pdbx_strand_id
1 'polypeptide(L)'
;MNIGDRIIFCYLQDGEDDNYNKILFLFYKKHNDVNKSIKHLNSMNIEIDKSYIKPMEHGEILEDKIEYNKYEKIVYSYLDLQTLEFGMENIINYDKYNEILNKEYEDKYLYRMNHSQKEAIVASNGKAFILTGSAGSGKTTVSFYKLLSLLDKCERIAYITYTKELKDKMEEDFKNITIEKYHNKVDFITLENLFNDYSKEDSFNKASRLKLITYNAFKNWYEDLKIFDNNFKSKYDKEIKEKYDSFDVYSEIRGQIKGGMGKDFVRAMKGKDQVKDILSKKLYLDLPEDYSYFNKDARKIIYKFTEEYYDKLFLVEQLKKDYIDDNNECYKLLKKNTLENKYDYIIIDEAQDFTDLQLYTFMDLVEDKNNVFISGDSNQIVNSTFYSDERINSLFYSLGIKPVRKDFRVNYRNQQQILYI
;
A
#
# COMPACT_ATOMS: atom_id res chain seq x y z
N MET A 1 27.62 -4.08 -14.93
CA MET A 1 26.86 -4.59 -13.77
C MET A 1 26.10 -5.83 -14.21
N ASN A 2 25.99 -6.87 -13.38
CA ASN A 2 25.24 -8.07 -13.73
C ASN A 2 23.73 -7.78 -13.70
N ILE A 3 22.94 -8.50 -14.52
CA ILE A 3 21.49 -8.33 -14.80
C ILE A 3 20.60 -8.71 -13.58
N GLY A 4 20.97 -8.25 -12.39
CA GLY A 4 20.27 -8.61 -11.16
C GLY A 4 20.81 -7.97 -9.90
N ASP A 5 21.78 -7.07 -10.02
CA ASP A 5 22.25 -6.25 -8.91
C ASP A 5 21.28 -5.07 -8.73
N ARG A 6 20.75 -4.85 -7.52
CA ARG A 6 19.76 -3.81 -7.24
C ARG A 6 20.40 -2.65 -6.48
N ILE A 7 20.13 -1.42 -6.91
CA ILE A 7 20.53 -0.20 -6.19
C ILE A 7 19.28 0.55 -5.77
N ILE A 8 19.15 0.89 -4.48
CA ILE A 8 18.10 1.78 -3.98
C ILE A 8 18.77 3.10 -3.64
N PHE A 9 18.22 4.19 -4.15
CA PHE A 9 18.67 5.53 -3.82
C PHE A 9 17.47 6.46 -3.63
N CYS A 10 17.69 7.53 -2.88
CA CYS A 10 16.73 8.61 -2.72
C CYS A 10 17.33 9.88 -3.34
N TYR A 11 16.47 10.68 -3.97
CA TYR A 11 16.83 11.99 -4.46
C TYR A 11 16.53 13.01 -3.36
N LEU A 12 17.57 13.68 -2.87
CA LEU A 12 17.39 14.75 -1.89
C LEU A 12 17.30 16.07 -2.65
N GLN A 13 16.13 16.69 -2.57
CA GLN A 13 15.90 18.04 -3.04
C GLN A 13 15.87 18.92 -1.79
N ASP A 14 17.02 19.47 -1.41
CA ASP A 14 17.06 20.50 -0.36
C ASP A 14 16.56 21.81 -0.96
N GLY A 15 15.61 22.43 -0.28
CA GLY A 15 15.01 23.69 -0.68
C GLY A 15 16.01 24.86 -0.63
N GLU A 16 15.78 25.79 -1.56
CA GLU A 16 16.24 27.18 -1.62
C GLU A 16 17.69 27.51 -2.00
N ASP A 17 18.58 26.56 -2.27
CA ASP A 17 19.85 26.87 -2.96
C ASP A 17 20.11 25.93 -4.14
N ASP A 18 19.93 26.48 -5.35
CA ASP A 18 20.37 25.89 -6.61
C ASP A 18 21.87 25.61 -6.54
N ASN A 19 22.28 24.35 -6.31
CA ASN A 19 23.43 23.73 -7.00
C ASN A 19 23.78 22.28 -6.62
N TYR A 20 23.05 21.59 -5.74
CA TYR A 20 23.40 20.19 -5.43
C TYR A 20 22.19 19.25 -5.42
N ASN A 21 21.91 18.67 -6.58
CA ASN A 21 21.10 17.46 -6.70
C ASN A 21 21.90 16.29 -6.09
N LYS A 22 21.61 15.92 -4.84
CA LYS A 22 22.29 14.82 -4.14
C LYS A 22 21.50 13.53 -4.31
N ILE A 23 22.14 12.53 -4.89
CA ILE A 23 21.65 11.15 -4.90
C ILE A 23 22.20 10.46 -3.65
N LEU A 24 21.32 10.13 -2.71
CA LEU A 24 21.67 9.34 -1.54
C LEU A 24 21.49 7.87 -1.86
N PHE A 25 22.60 7.14 -2.01
CA PHE A 25 22.57 5.68 -2.17
C PHE A 25 22.21 5.02 -0.84
N LEU A 26 21.00 4.45 -0.78
CA LEU A 26 20.46 3.80 0.41
C LEU A 26 20.92 2.33 0.48
N PHE A 27 21.01 1.65 -0.66
CA PHE A 27 21.26 0.20 -0.68
C PHE A 27 21.85 -0.29 -2.00
N TYR A 28 22.67 -1.34 -1.93
CA TYR A 28 23.15 -2.09 -3.08
C TYR A 28 23.15 -3.60 -2.76
N LYS A 29 22.48 -4.42 -3.58
CA LYS A 29 22.43 -5.89 -3.42
C LYS A 29 22.85 -6.58 -4.70
N LYS A 30 23.85 -7.46 -4.61
CA LYS A 30 24.25 -8.31 -5.74
C LYS A 30 23.35 -9.52 -5.90
N HIS A 31 23.12 -9.92 -7.15
CA HIS A 31 22.27 -11.06 -7.50
C HIS A 31 22.71 -12.39 -6.86
N ASN A 32 24.00 -12.54 -6.51
CA ASN A 32 24.59 -13.80 -6.04
C ASN A 32 24.87 -13.88 -4.53
N ASP A 33 24.50 -12.88 -3.72
CA ASP A 33 24.70 -12.94 -2.26
C ASP A 33 23.48 -13.55 -1.55
N VAL A 34 23.49 -14.88 -1.43
CA VAL A 34 22.68 -15.62 -0.47
C VAL A 34 23.47 -15.63 0.85
N ASN A 35 23.02 -14.84 1.83
CA ASN A 35 23.59 -14.71 3.18
C ASN A 35 25.00 -14.08 3.28
N LYS A 36 25.09 -12.75 3.42
CA LYS A 36 25.99 -12.06 4.39
C LYS A 36 25.98 -10.52 4.26
N SER A 37 25.81 -9.88 5.42
CA SER A 37 26.26 -8.52 5.79
C SER A 37 25.85 -7.34 4.88
N ILE A 38 24.81 -6.65 5.32
CA ILE A 38 24.48 -5.27 4.98
C ILE A 38 25.64 -4.38 5.45
N LYS A 39 26.42 -3.81 4.53
CA LYS A 39 27.33 -2.71 4.85
C LYS A 39 26.64 -1.40 4.51
N HIS A 40 26.34 -0.59 5.53
CA HIS A 40 26.00 0.81 5.33
C HIS A 40 27.19 1.51 4.65
N LEU A 41 27.00 1.93 3.39
CA LEU A 41 27.91 2.86 2.74
C LEU A 41 27.55 4.26 3.24
N ASN A 42 28.44 4.87 4.03
CA ASN A 42 28.36 6.29 4.35
C ASN A 42 28.31 7.09 3.05
N SER A 43 27.58 8.21 3.07
CA SER A 43 27.43 9.17 1.98
C SER A 43 28.77 9.39 1.25
N MET A 44 28.93 8.76 0.09
CA MET A 44 30.04 9.08 -0.81
C MET A 44 29.61 10.29 -1.63
N ASN A 45 30.34 11.40 -1.49
CA ASN A 45 30.30 12.48 -2.48
C ASN A 45 30.92 11.93 -3.76
N ILE A 46 30.08 11.49 -4.69
CA ILE A 46 30.51 11.11 -6.02
C ILE A 46 30.46 12.38 -6.88
N GLU A 47 31.62 12.90 -7.27
CA GLU A 47 31.71 13.87 -8.36
C GLU A 47 31.29 13.18 -9.66
N ILE A 48 30.17 13.61 -10.23
CA ILE A 48 29.73 13.14 -11.53
C ILE A 48 30.61 13.82 -12.58
N ASP A 49 31.41 13.03 -13.29
CA ASP A 49 32.19 13.48 -14.44
C ASP A 49 31.24 13.94 -15.55
N LYS A 50 31.13 15.27 -15.70
CA LYS A 50 30.23 15.93 -16.68
C LYS A 50 30.64 15.65 -18.13
N SER A 51 31.81 15.05 -18.39
CA SER A 51 32.24 14.71 -19.75
C SER A 51 31.36 13.68 -20.46
N TYR A 52 30.54 12.92 -19.71
CA TYR A 52 29.56 11.98 -20.27
C TYR A 52 28.16 12.58 -20.49
N ILE A 53 27.92 13.81 -20.05
CA ILE A 53 26.69 14.54 -20.33
C ILE A 53 26.92 15.34 -21.62
N LYS A 54 26.53 14.77 -22.77
CA LYS A 54 26.48 15.54 -24.01
C LYS A 54 25.30 16.51 -23.96
N PRO A 55 25.51 17.83 -24.04
CA PRO A 55 24.40 18.75 -24.22
C PRO A 55 23.77 18.49 -25.60
N MET A 56 22.44 18.41 -25.65
CA MET A 56 21.74 18.45 -26.94
C MET A 56 21.95 19.86 -27.51
N GLU A 57 22.72 19.96 -28.59
CA GLU A 57 22.79 21.19 -29.39
C GLU A 57 21.42 21.44 -30.02
N HIS A 58 20.94 22.68 -29.93
CA HIS A 58 19.80 23.18 -30.70
C HIS A 58 20.07 23.02 -32.20
N GLY A 59 19.66 21.89 -32.76
CA GLY A 59 19.57 21.66 -34.20
C GLY A 59 18.28 22.28 -34.74
N GLU A 60 18.47 23.10 -35.77
CA GLU A 60 17.49 23.82 -36.60
C GLU A 60 16.04 23.31 -36.57
N ILE A 61 15.14 24.21 -36.16
CA ILE A 61 13.70 24.10 -36.41
C ILE A 61 13.50 24.25 -37.92
N LEU A 62 13.27 23.14 -38.62
CA LEU A 62 12.61 23.19 -39.92
C LEU A 62 11.14 23.58 -39.67
N GLU A 63 10.86 24.87 -39.83
CA GLU A 63 9.49 25.39 -39.98
C GLU A 63 8.88 24.89 -41.29
N ASP A 64 8.51 23.61 -41.35
CA ASP A 64 7.43 23.22 -42.25
C ASP A 64 6.13 23.72 -41.63
N LYS A 65 5.55 24.76 -42.24
CA LYS A 65 4.22 25.27 -41.97
C LYS A 65 3.17 24.17 -42.16
N ILE A 66 3.02 23.32 -41.15
CA ILE A 66 1.88 22.41 -41.03
C ILE A 66 0.70 23.26 -40.58
N GLU A 67 -0.33 23.34 -41.44
CA GLU A 67 -1.59 24.00 -41.16
C GLU A 67 -2.18 23.54 -39.81
N TYR A 68 -2.01 24.35 -38.78
CA TYR A 68 -2.48 24.10 -37.41
C TYR A 68 -4.02 23.97 -37.30
N ASN A 69 -4.76 24.42 -38.31
CA ASN A 69 -6.23 24.51 -38.27
C ASN A 69 -6.96 23.17 -38.56
N LYS A 70 -6.25 22.07 -38.83
CA LYS A 70 -6.88 20.76 -39.08
C LYS A 70 -6.85 19.83 -37.85
N TYR A 71 -5.99 20.11 -36.87
CA TYR A 71 -5.78 19.24 -35.71
C TYR A 71 -6.70 19.57 -34.52
N GLU A 72 -7.19 20.81 -34.40
CA GLU A 72 -8.19 21.15 -33.38
C GLU A 72 -9.47 20.31 -33.52
N LYS A 73 -9.83 19.89 -34.75
CA LYS A 73 -11.00 19.03 -34.98
C LYS A 73 -10.76 17.54 -34.69
N ILE A 74 -9.51 17.11 -34.56
CA ILE A 74 -9.15 15.71 -34.30
C ILE A 74 -9.08 15.43 -32.79
N VAL A 75 -8.74 16.43 -31.97
CA VAL A 75 -8.72 16.28 -30.51
C VAL A 75 -10.13 16.02 -29.94
N TYR A 76 -11.18 16.64 -30.51
CA TYR A 76 -12.58 16.37 -30.11
C TYR A 76 -13.08 14.96 -30.46
N SER A 77 -12.41 14.24 -31.38
CA SER A 77 -12.75 12.85 -31.71
C SER A 77 -12.14 11.82 -30.76
N TYR A 78 -11.29 12.25 -29.82
CA TYR A 78 -10.73 11.44 -28.74
C TYR A 78 -11.41 11.71 -27.39
N LEU A 79 -12.73 11.94 -27.43
CA LEU A 79 -13.62 11.40 -26.40
C LEU A 79 -13.43 9.87 -26.45
N ASP A 80 -12.31 9.39 -25.91
CA ASP A 80 -11.76 8.08 -26.26
C ASP A 80 -12.83 7.05 -25.92
N LEU A 81 -13.15 6.21 -26.91
CA LEU A 81 -14.17 5.15 -26.90
C LEU A 81 -14.15 4.25 -25.66
N GLN A 82 -13.17 4.41 -24.78
CA GLN A 82 -12.95 3.73 -23.50
C GLN A 82 -13.96 4.13 -22.42
N THR A 83 -14.41 5.38 -22.37
CA THR A 83 -15.49 5.79 -21.44
C THR A 83 -16.85 5.29 -21.94
N LEU A 84 -17.04 5.26 -23.26
CA LEU A 84 -18.21 4.67 -23.93
C LEU A 84 -18.26 3.13 -23.77
N GLU A 85 -17.12 2.44 -23.86
CA GLU A 85 -17.01 0.96 -23.72
C GLU A 85 -17.48 0.43 -22.35
N PHE A 86 -17.44 1.25 -21.31
CA PHE A 86 -17.95 0.91 -19.97
C PHE A 86 -19.30 1.57 -19.64
N GLY A 87 -19.93 2.26 -20.60
CA GLY A 87 -21.21 2.96 -20.38
C GLY A 87 -21.09 4.18 -19.46
N MET A 88 -19.91 4.78 -19.36
CA MET A 88 -19.62 5.89 -18.43
C MET A 88 -20.02 7.27 -18.95
N GLU A 89 -20.74 7.33 -20.07
CA GLU A 89 -21.10 8.59 -20.74
C GLU A 89 -21.94 9.50 -19.83
N ASN A 90 -22.77 8.91 -18.97
CA ASN A 90 -23.63 9.63 -18.04
C ASN A 90 -22.98 9.86 -16.65
N ILE A 91 -21.73 9.44 -16.49
CA ILE A 91 -20.96 9.54 -15.25
C ILE A 91 -20.08 10.77 -15.25
N ILE A 92 -19.53 11.12 -16.41
CA ILE A 92 -18.49 12.13 -16.54
C ILE A 92 -19.11 13.52 -16.60
N ASN A 93 -18.56 14.45 -15.83
CA ASN A 93 -18.86 15.87 -15.97
C ASN A 93 -18.06 16.42 -17.16
N TYR A 94 -18.68 16.47 -18.34
CA TYR A 94 -18.00 16.86 -19.57
C TYR A 94 -17.46 18.29 -19.56
N ASP A 95 -18.17 19.25 -18.98
CA ASP A 95 -17.71 20.65 -18.96
C ASP A 95 -16.44 20.79 -18.11
N LYS A 96 -16.45 20.16 -16.92
CA LYS A 96 -15.29 20.15 -16.01
C LYS A 96 -14.14 19.32 -16.57
N TYR A 97 -14.44 18.19 -17.23
CA TYR A 97 -13.46 17.35 -17.93
C TYR A 97 -12.78 18.12 -19.07
N ASN A 98 -13.55 18.84 -19.90
CA ASN A 98 -13.03 19.65 -20.98
C ASN A 98 -12.22 20.85 -20.46
N GLU A 99 -12.64 21.47 -19.36
CA GLU A 99 -11.85 22.54 -18.70
C GLU A 99 -10.48 22.01 -18.23
N ILE A 100 -10.44 20.80 -17.70
CA ILE A 100 -9.20 20.13 -17.27
C ILE A 100 -8.30 19.81 -18.45
N LEU A 101 -8.84 19.30 -19.56
CA LEU A 101 -8.07 19.04 -20.78
C LEU A 101 -7.52 20.33 -21.43
N ASN A 102 -8.23 21.44 -21.28
CA ASN A 102 -7.86 22.72 -21.88
C ASN A 102 -6.91 23.57 -21.00
N LYS A 103 -6.70 23.21 -19.73
CA LYS A 103 -5.63 23.77 -18.90
C LYS A 103 -4.31 23.09 -19.30
N GLU A 104 -3.37 23.88 -19.80
CA GLU A 104 -2.08 23.46 -20.37
C GLU A 104 -1.39 22.28 -19.64
N TYR A 105 -1.03 21.26 -20.42
CA TYR A 105 0.03 20.25 -20.19
C TYR A 105 0.07 19.49 -18.84
N GLU A 106 -1.07 19.13 -18.25
CA GLU A 106 -1.07 18.07 -17.24
C GLU A 106 -1.88 16.86 -17.73
N ASP A 107 -1.17 15.85 -18.26
CA ASP A 107 -1.63 14.49 -18.64
C ASP A 107 -2.27 13.69 -17.46
N LYS A 108 -2.76 14.36 -16.42
CA LYS A 108 -2.87 13.79 -15.07
C LYS A 108 -4.14 12.97 -14.81
N TYR A 109 -5.20 13.10 -15.60
CA TYR A 109 -6.52 12.74 -15.08
C TYR A 109 -7.16 11.48 -15.67
N LEU A 110 -6.85 11.05 -16.90
CA LEU A 110 -7.29 9.74 -17.43
C LEU A 110 -6.24 9.13 -18.34
N TYR A 111 -5.44 8.21 -17.79
CA TYR A 111 -4.52 7.41 -18.59
C TYR A 111 -5.28 6.48 -19.53
N ARG A 112 -4.81 6.40 -20.78
CA ARG A 112 -5.30 5.45 -21.77
C ARG A 112 -5.05 4.02 -21.30
N MET A 113 -6.12 3.22 -21.18
CA MET A 113 -5.97 1.82 -20.80
C MET A 113 -5.64 0.95 -22.01
N ASN A 114 -4.68 0.05 -21.83
CA ASN A 114 -4.41 -1.01 -22.80
C ASN A 114 -5.49 -2.11 -22.73
N HIS A 115 -5.50 -3.03 -23.70
CA HIS A 115 -6.47 -4.13 -23.75
C HIS A 115 -6.49 -5.00 -22.49
N SER A 116 -5.31 -5.36 -21.96
CA SER A 116 -5.17 -6.17 -20.75
C SER A 116 -5.75 -5.46 -19.51
N GLN A 117 -5.59 -4.15 -19.40
CA GLN A 117 -6.17 -3.32 -18.34
C GLN A 117 -7.70 -3.30 -18.41
N LYS A 118 -8.27 -3.11 -19.61
CA LYS A 118 -9.72 -3.14 -19.82
C LYS A 118 -10.33 -4.50 -19.51
N GLU A 119 -9.71 -5.58 -20.00
CA GLU A 119 -10.10 -6.94 -19.69
C GLU A 119 -10.07 -7.23 -18.17
N ALA A 120 -9.17 -6.61 -17.41
CA ALA A 120 -9.11 -6.78 -15.96
C ALA A 120 -10.41 -6.29 -15.29
N ILE A 121 -10.88 -5.11 -15.70
CA ILE A 121 -12.13 -4.52 -15.21
C ILE A 121 -13.30 -5.46 -15.53
N VAL A 122 -13.40 -5.94 -16.77
CA VAL A 122 -14.48 -6.86 -17.18
C VAL A 122 -14.41 -8.18 -16.40
N ALA A 123 -13.23 -8.77 -16.28
CA ALA A 123 -13.03 -10.06 -15.59
C ALA A 123 -13.31 -10.00 -14.08
N SER A 124 -13.25 -8.80 -13.48
CA SER A 124 -13.57 -8.56 -12.07
C SER A 124 -15.07 -8.45 -11.76
N ASN A 125 -15.94 -8.44 -12.76
CA ASN A 125 -17.38 -8.29 -12.51
C ASN A 125 -17.97 -9.54 -11.84
N GLY A 126 -18.62 -9.33 -10.69
CA GLY A 126 -19.27 -10.38 -9.90
C GLY A 126 -18.32 -11.42 -9.30
N LYS A 127 -17.02 -11.10 -9.19
CA LYS A 127 -15.99 -12.02 -8.67
C LYS A 127 -14.97 -11.25 -7.85
N ALA A 128 -14.54 -11.87 -6.76
CA ALA A 128 -13.36 -11.42 -6.03
C ALA A 128 -12.18 -11.36 -7.00
N PHE A 129 -11.46 -10.24 -7.02
CA PHE A 129 -10.43 -10.00 -8.02
C PHE A 129 -9.13 -9.53 -7.39
N ILE A 130 -8.02 -10.11 -7.83
CA ILE A 130 -6.66 -9.75 -7.42
C ILE A 130 -5.89 -9.27 -8.66
N LEU A 131 -5.44 -8.02 -8.61
CA LEU A 131 -4.57 -7.42 -9.61
C LEU A 131 -3.16 -7.26 -9.06
N THR A 132 -2.20 -7.99 -9.65
CA THR A 132 -0.78 -7.85 -9.34
C THR A 132 -0.05 -7.19 -10.51
N GLY A 133 1.13 -6.63 -10.26
CA GLY A 133 2.02 -6.15 -11.32
C GLY A 133 3.05 -5.16 -10.83
N SER A 134 4.12 -4.97 -11.59
CA SER A 134 5.26 -4.14 -11.19
C SER A 134 4.91 -2.66 -10.99
N ALA A 135 5.85 -1.88 -10.44
CA ALA A 135 5.79 -0.41 -10.45
C ALA A 135 5.46 0.13 -11.83
N GLY A 136 4.61 1.16 -11.88
CA GLY A 136 4.23 1.82 -13.13
C GLY A 136 3.35 1.01 -14.08
N SER A 137 2.84 -0.15 -13.69
CA SER A 137 1.97 -0.99 -14.55
C SER A 137 0.52 -0.51 -14.70
N GLY A 138 0.15 0.58 -14.01
CA GLY A 138 -1.20 1.15 -14.07
C GLY A 138 -2.23 0.47 -13.17
N LYS A 139 -1.81 -0.17 -12.06
CA LYS A 139 -2.71 -0.81 -11.09
C LYS A 139 -3.74 0.18 -10.52
N THR A 140 -3.27 1.28 -9.93
CA THR A 140 -4.11 2.37 -9.41
C THR A 140 -5.05 2.92 -10.49
N THR A 141 -4.58 3.06 -11.73
CA THR A 141 -5.45 3.43 -12.86
C THR A 141 -6.58 2.43 -13.04
N VAL A 142 -6.29 1.13 -13.11
CA VAL A 142 -7.33 0.09 -13.23
C VAL A 142 -8.27 0.08 -12.03
N SER A 143 -7.77 0.25 -10.80
CA SER A 143 -8.58 0.36 -9.59
C SER A 143 -9.52 1.57 -9.65
N PHE A 144 -9.05 2.71 -10.15
CA PHE A 144 -9.85 3.91 -10.35
C PHE A 144 -10.92 3.73 -11.43
N TYR A 145 -10.58 3.17 -12.60
CA TYR A 145 -11.60 2.87 -13.62
C TYR A 145 -12.58 1.78 -13.18
N LYS A 146 -12.13 0.82 -12.34
CA LYS A 146 -13.03 -0.14 -11.71
C LYS A 146 -14.04 0.56 -10.82
N LEU A 147 -13.61 1.51 -9.98
CA LEU A 147 -14.49 2.35 -9.16
C LEU A 147 -15.56 3.01 -10.04
N LEU A 148 -15.13 3.68 -11.12
CA LEU A 148 -16.07 4.38 -12.01
C LEU A 148 -17.09 3.43 -12.65
N SER A 149 -16.67 2.21 -13.04
CA SER A 149 -17.55 1.19 -13.63
C SER A 149 -18.63 0.62 -12.70
N LEU A 150 -18.55 0.93 -11.40
CA LEU A 150 -19.46 0.48 -10.35
C LEU A 150 -20.54 1.52 -9.98
N LEU A 151 -20.38 2.78 -10.37
CA LEU A 151 -21.19 3.89 -9.86
C LEU A 151 -22.70 3.78 -10.18
N ASP A 152 -23.04 3.18 -11.32
CA ASP A 152 -24.43 2.90 -11.71
C ASP A 152 -24.95 1.57 -11.16
N LYS A 153 -24.10 0.74 -10.56
CA LYS A 153 -24.42 -0.63 -10.10
C LYS A 153 -24.49 -0.75 -8.58
N CYS A 154 -23.83 0.16 -7.87
CA CYS A 154 -23.70 0.17 -6.42
C CYS A 154 -24.24 1.49 -5.85
N GLU A 155 -24.79 1.43 -4.65
CA GLU A 155 -25.22 2.59 -3.89
C GLU A 155 -24.10 3.09 -2.97
N ARG A 156 -23.32 2.18 -2.39
CA ARG A 156 -22.17 2.52 -1.53
C ARG A 156 -20.93 1.73 -1.93
N ILE A 157 -19.85 2.45 -2.20
CA ILE A 157 -18.55 1.90 -2.59
C ILE A 157 -17.47 2.44 -1.64
N ALA A 158 -16.54 1.59 -1.21
CA ALA A 158 -15.33 2.04 -0.50
C ALA A 158 -14.11 1.95 -1.41
N TYR A 159 -13.37 3.05 -1.55
CA TYR A 159 -12.01 3.05 -2.10
C TYR A 159 -11.02 3.16 -0.96
N ILE A 160 -10.28 2.09 -0.70
CA ILE A 160 -9.40 1.92 0.44
C ILE A 160 -7.96 1.98 -0.04
N THR A 161 -7.13 2.78 0.62
CA THR A 161 -5.69 2.83 0.35
C THR A 161 -4.90 3.15 1.62
N TYR A 162 -3.60 2.86 1.62
CA TYR A 162 -2.75 3.00 2.79
C TYR A 162 -2.42 4.46 3.10
N THR A 163 -2.01 5.23 2.08
CA THR A 163 -1.49 6.59 2.25
C THR A 163 -2.59 7.64 2.14
N LYS A 164 -2.48 8.69 2.95
CA LYS A 164 -3.42 9.81 2.89
C LYS A 164 -3.28 10.56 1.57
N GLU A 165 -2.08 10.66 1.04
CA GLU A 165 -1.76 11.35 -0.21
C GLU A 165 -2.46 10.70 -1.40
N LEU A 166 -2.42 9.36 -1.50
CA LEU A 166 -3.13 8.65 -2.57
C LEU A 166 -4.64 8.74 -2.38
N LYS A 167 -5.11 8.65 -1.12
CA LYS A 167 -6.53 8.78 -0.78
C LYS A 167 -7.08 10.15 -1.20
N ASP A 168 -6.40 11.24 -0.83
CA ASP A 168 -6.83 12.61 -1.15
C ASP A 168 -6.76 12.87 -2.66
N LYS A 169 -5.71 12.38 -3.34
CA LYS A 169 -5.59 12.47 -4.80
C LYS A 169 -6.74 11.76 -5.52
N MET A 170 -7.05 10.52 -5.16
CA MET A 170 -8.11 9.74 -5.81
C MET A 170 -9.50 10.36 -5.57
N GLU A 171 -9.72 10.92 -4.37
CA GLU A 171 -10.97 11.62 -4.06
C GLU A 171 -11.12 12.91 -4.89
N GLU A 172 -10.03 13.68 -5.04
CA GLU A 172 -10.00 14.88 -5.88
C GLU A 172 -10.24 14.54 -7.35
N ASP A 173 -9.49 13.56 -7.89
CA ASP A 173 -9.64 13.08 -9.27
C ASP A 173 -11.09 12.64 -9.53
N PHE A 174 -11.68 11.88 -8.59
CA PHE A 174 -13.06 11.42 -8.68
C PHE A 174 -14.07 12.57 -8.72
N LYS A 175 -13.95 13.56 -7.82
CA LYS A 175 -14.83 14.74 -7.77
C LYS A 175 -14.67 15.67 -8.98
N ASN A 176 -13.50 15.64 -9.62
CA ASN A 176 -13.22 16.42 -10.80
C ASN A 176 -13.77 15.80 -12.08
N ILE A 177 -13.77 14.47 -12.17
CA ILE A 177 -14.19 13.76 -13.37
C ILE A 177 -15.69 13.41 -13.33
N THR A 178 -16.26 13.14 -12.15
CA THR A 178 -17.64 12.65 -12.03
C THR A 178 -18.66 13.77 -11.73
N ILE A 179 -19.90 13.60 -12.19
CA ILE A 179 -21.00 14.49 -11.83
C ILE A 179 -21.39 14.34 -10.35
N GLU A 180 -21.86 15.43 -9.74
CA GLU A 180 -22.09 15.54 -8.28
C GLU A 180 -23.02 14.46 -7.72
N LYS A 181 -23.95 13.93 -8.53
CA LYS A 181 -24.89 12.89 -8.08
C LYS A 181 -24.19 11.62 -7.55
N TYR A 182 -22.95 11.36 -7.97
CA TYR A 182 -22.18 10.18 -7.53
C TYR A 182 -21.28 10.47 -6.32
N HIS A 183 -21.07 11.74 -5.94
CA HIS A 183 -20.05 12.10 -4.94
C HIS A 183 -20.30 11.48 -3.56
N ASN A 184 -21.58 11.28 -3.20
CA ASN A 184 -21.96 10.68 -1.92
C ASN A 184 -22.03 9.14 -1.96
N LYS A 185 -21.78 8.51 -3.12
CA LYS A 185 -21.79 7.04 -3.25
C LYS A 185 -20.45 6.40 -2.88
N VAL A 186 -19.37 7.19 -2.80
CA VAL A 186 -18.00 6.67 -2.65
C VAL A 186 -17.35 7.24 -1.41
N ASP A 187 -16.96 6.36 -0.49
CA ASP A 187 -16.13 6.70 0.65
C ASP A 187 -14.66 6.38 0.34
N PHE A 188 -13.78 7.38 0.48
CA PHE A 188 -12.33 7.22 0.33
C PHE A 188 -11.68 7.06 1.71
N ILE A 189 -11.08 5.90 1.97
CA ILE A 189 -10.76 5.42 3.33
C ILE A 189 -9.29 5.05 3.46
N THR A 190 -8.66 5.52 4.54
CA THR A 190 -7.42 4.96 5.10
C THR A 190 -7.72 4.24 6.42
N LEU A 191 -6.77 3.47 6.97
CA LEU A 191 -6.91 2.88 8.32
C LEU A 191 -7.21 3.93 9.39
N GLU A 192 -6.53 5.08 9.33
CA GLU A 192 -6.74 6.16 10.29
C GLU A 192 -8.17 6.74 10.16
N ASN A 193 -8.70 6.88 8.93
CA ASN A 193 -10.09 7.29 8.73
C ASN A 193 -11.05 6.28 9.33
N LEU A 194 -10.86 5.00 9.00
CA LEU A 194 -11.71 3.90 9.50
C LEU A 194 -11.76 3.93 11.03
N PHE A 195 -10.62 3.94 11.70
CA PHE A 195 -10.59 3.89 13.17
C PHE A 195 -11.21 5.14 13.80
N ASN A 196 -10.96 6.33 13.26
CA ASN A 196 -11.55 7.55 13.80
C ASN A 196 -13.06 7.64 13.59
N ASP A 197 -13.61 7.01 12.56
CA ASP A 197 -15.06 6.99 12.35
C ASP A 197 -15.75 6.04 13.33
N TYR A 198 -15.20 4.85 13.56
CA TYR A 198 -15.76 3.90 14.53
C TYR A 198 -15.47 4.25 15.99
N SER A 199 -14.37 4.97 16.27
CA SER A 199 -14.05 5.40 17.64
C SER A 199 -14.99 6.50 18.16
N LYS A 200 -15.68 7.23 17.27
CA LYS A 200 -16.69 8.23 17.67
C LYS A 200 -17.95 7.60 18.27
N GLU A 201 -18.21 6.33 17.95
CA GLU A 201 -19.38 5.58 18.43
C GLU A 201 -19.14 4.98 19.83
N ASP A 202 -17.89 4.63 20.15
CA ASP A 202 -17.47 4.16 21.47
C ASP A 202 -17.07 5.34 22.39
N SER A 203 -17.63 5.38 23.59
CA SER A 203 -17.62 6.56 24.50
C SER A 203 -16.27 6.96 25.13
N PHE A 204 -15.12 6.60 24.54
CA PHE A 204 -13.79 6.97 25.04
C PHE A 204 -13.30 8.29 24.42
N ASN A 205 -13.33 9.36 25.23
CA ASN A 205 -12.71 10.67 25.00
C ASN A 205 -12.88 11.30 23.60
N LYS A 206 -14.00 12.02 23.45
CA LYS A 206 -14.40 12.88 22.30
C LYS A 206 -13.41 13.99 21.86
N ALA A 207 -12.21 14.11 22.42
CA ALA A 207 -11.35 15.29 22.23
C ALA A 207 -10.11 15.09 21.35
N SER A 208 -9.53 13.89 21.27
CA SER A 208 -8.30 13.64 20.50
C SER A 208 -8.56 12.71 19.31
N ARG A 209 -8.05 13.11 18.14
CA ARG A 209 -8.02 12.26 16.93
C ARG A 209 -6.95 11.19 17.12
N LEU A 210 -7.32 9.92 17.02
CA LEU A 210 -6.40 8.80 17.18
C LEU A 210 -5.39 8.78 16.03
N LYS A 211 -4.13 8.50 16.36
CA LYS A 211 -3.02 8.42 15.40
C LYS A 211 -2.44 7.01 15.38
N LEU A 212 -1.96 6.55 14.22
CA LEU A 212 -1.32 5.24 14.12
C LEU A 212 0.11 5.29 14.67
N ILE A 213 0.49 4.27 15.44
CA ILE A 213 1.89 4.06 15.86
C ILE A 213 2.78 3.93 14.61
N THR A 214 3.86 4.69 14.59
CA THR A 214 4.87 4.64 13.51
C THR A 214 6.08 3.81 13.90
N TYR A 215 6.82 3.32 12.91
CA TYR A 215 8.11 2.68 13.15
C TYR A 215 9.08 3.58 13.93
N ASN A 216 9.13 4.89 13.62
CA ASN A 216 10.01 5.81 14.34
C ASN A 216 9.67 5.91 15.83
N ALA A 217 8.39 5.89 16.19
CA ALA A 217 7.97 5.86 17.59
C ALA A 217 8.45 4.57 18.29
N PHE A 218 8.34 3.43 17.62
CA PHE A 218 8.87 2.15 18.12
C PHE A 218 10.39 2.17 18.21
N LYS A 219 11.09 2.62 17.17
CA LYS A 219 12.55 2.67 17.09
C LYS A 219 13.13 3.49 18.24
N ASN A 220 12.63 4.70 18.45
CA ASN A 220 13.09 5.56 19.54
C ASN A 220 12.87 4.88 20.89
N TRP A 221 11.69 4.31 21.13
CA TRP A 221 11.41 3.58 22.37
C TRP A 221 12.30 2.33 22.53
N TYR A 222 12.52 1.57 21.46
CA TYR A 222 13.34 0.37 21.45
C TYR A 222 14.81 0.71 21.75
N GLU A 223 15.35 1.77 21.16
CA GLU A 223 16.69 2.28 21.43
C GLU A 223 16.79 2.81 22.86
N ASP A 224 15.77 3.53 23.33
CA ASP A 224 15.68 4.14 24.66
C ASP A 224 15.25 3.19 25.79
N LEU A 225 14.97 1.91 25.52
CA LEU A 225 14.74 0.87 26.53
C LEU A 225 15.97 0.80 27.49
N LYS A 226 16.05 1.73 28.43
CA LYS A 226 16.95 1.71 29.58
C LYS A 226 16.38 0.62 30.46
N ILE A 227 17.05 -0.53 30.49
CA ILE A 227 16.81 -1.70 31.35
C ILE A 227 15.84 -1.32 32.47
N PHE A 228 14.55 -1.49 32.21
CA PHE A 228 13.53 -1.06 33.15
C PHE A 228 13.57 -2.08 34.28
N ASP A 229 14.02 -1.58 35.44
CA ASP A 229 13.94 -2.20 36.76
C ASP A 229 15.08 -3.16 37.14
N ASN A 230 15.63 -2.91 38.33
CA ASN A 230 16.66 -3.72 38.99
C ASN A 230 16.14 -5.10 39.44
N ASN A 231 14.90 -5.46 39.07
CA ASN A 231 14.19 -6.66 39.49
C ASN A 231 13.66 -7.52 38.33
N PHE A 232 14.33 -7.61 37.18
CA PHE A 232 14.48 -8.86 36.38
C PHE A 232 15.36 -8.70 35.11
N LYS A 233 16.39 -9.55 34.98
CA LYS A 233 17.13 -10.01 33.77
C LYS A 233 17.84 -9.00 32.83
N SER A 234 18.89 -8.36 33.33
CA SER A 234 19.90 -7.57 32.58
C SER A 234 20.61 -8.27 31.39
N LYS A 235 20.44 -9.59 31.20
CA LYS A 235 21.01 -10.32 30.05
C LYS A 235 20.10 -10.35 28.83
N TYR A 236 18.78 -10.38 29.02
CA TYR A 236 17.81 -10.59 27.94
C TYR A 236 17.62 -9.32 27.09
N ASP A 237 17.52 -8.17 27.75
CA ASP A 237 17.38 -6.85 27.09
C ASP A 237 18.61 -6.51 26.25
N LYS A 238 19.81 -6.82 26.79
CA LYS A 238 21.08 -6.65 26.10
C LYS A 238 21.18 -7.60 24.89
N GLU A 239 20.79 -8.86 25.07
CA GLU A 239 20.82 -9.85 23.98
C GLU A 239 19.87 -9.49 22.84
N ILE A 240 18.67 -8.95 23.11
CA ILE A 240 17.75 -8.53 22.05
C ILE A 240 18.30 -7.32 21.28
N LYS A 241 18.70 -6.26 21.99
CA LYS A 241 19.20 -5.02 21.37
C LYS A 241 20.49 -5.20 20.58
N GLU A 242 21.41 -6.03 21.09
CA GLU A 242 22.71 -6.25 20.43
C GLU A 242 22.61 -7.20 19.23
N LYS A 243 21.55 -8.03 19.18
CA LYS A 243 21.45 -9.12 18.22
C LYS A 243 20.41 -8.89 17.13
N TYR A 244 19.36 -8.10 17.40
CA TYR A 244 18.24 -7.92 16.48
C TYR A 244 17.99 -6.44 16.20
N ASP A 245 17.92 -6.12 14.91
CA ASP A 245 17.62 -4.79 14.41
C ASP A 245 16.17 -4.40 14.75
N SER A 246 15.97 -3.13 15.11
CA SER A 246 14.66 -2.63 15.53
C SER A 246 13.62 -2.69 14.41
N PHE A 247 14.03 -2.53 13.14
CA PHE A 247 13.14 -2.67 12.00
C PHE A 247 12.65 -4.11 11.85
N ASP A 248 13.55 -5.09 11.93
CA ASP A 248 13.17 -6.51 11.81
C ASP A 248 12.24 -6.93 12.94
N VAL A 249 12.53 -6.49 14.17
CA VAL A 249 11.68 -6.76 15.35
C VAL A 249 10.31 -6.11 15.17
N TYR A 250 10.25 -4.82 14.84
CA TYR A 250 8.99 -4.12 14.60
C TYR A 250 8.18 -4.79 13.50
N SER A 251 8.88 -5.16 12.42
CA SER A 251 8.27 -5.77 11.26
C SER A 251 7.62 -7.10 11.61
N GLU A 252 8.34 -7.95 12.32
CA GLU A 252 7.87 -9.25 12.78
C GLU A 252 6.67 -9.10 13.73
N ILE A 253 6.72 -8.14 14.66
CA ILE A 253 5.62 -7.86 15.58
C ILE A 253 4.38 -7.42 14.79
N ARG A 254 4.50 -6.35 14.00
CA ARG A 254 3.37 -5.77 13.27
C ARG A 254 2.81 -6.74 12.22
N GLY A 255 3.66 -7.34 11.40
CA GLY A 255 3.26 -8.11 10.22
C GLY A 255 2.93 -9.58 10.47
N GLN A 256 3.59 -10.24 11.44
CA GLN A 256 3.37 -11.67 11.74
C GLN A 256 2.67 -11.90 13.07
N ILE A 257 3.16 -11.32 14.16
CA ILE A 257 2.64 -11.63 15.49
C ILE A 257 1.28 -10.98 15.72
N LYS A 258 1.09 -9.72 15.32
CA LYS A 258 -0.18 -8.98 15.52
C LYS A 258 -1.06 -8.99 14.27
N GLY A 259 -0.46 -8.76 13.11
CA GLY A 259 -1.20 -8.68 11.85
C GLY A 259 -1.26 -9.98 11.04
N GLY A 260 -0.48 -10.99 11.42
CA GLY A 260 -0.44 -12.27 10.72
C GLY A 260 -1.57 -13.18 11.20
N MET A 261 -2.24 -13.81 10.24
CA MET A 261 -3.34 -14.72 10.55
C MET A 261 -2.88 -16.18 10.64
N GLY A 262 -1.72 -16.52 10.07
CA GLY A 262 -1.10 -17.84 10.15
C GLY A 262 -1.58 -18.81 9.07
N LYS A 263 -0.86 -19.92 8.89
CA LYS A 263 -1.17 -20.94 7.86
C LYS A 263 -2.50 -21.66 8.08
N ASP A 264 -2.85 -21.93 9.33
CA ASP A 264 -4.08 -22.64 9.66
C ASP A 264 -5.32 -21.74 9.53
N PHE A 265 -5.15 -20.42 9.51
CA PHE A 265 -6.23 -19.49 9.16
C PHE A 265 -6.85 -19.81 7.80
N VAL A 266 -6.00 -20.17 6.84
CA VAL A 266 -6.36 -20.52 5.46
C VAL A 266 -7.26 -21.76 5.39
N ARG A 267 -7.19 -22.64 6.40
CA ARG A 267 -7.82 -23.97 6.38
C ARG A 267 -8.90 -24.16 7.44
N ALA A 268 -8.92 -23.38 8.51
CA ALA A 268 -9.63 -23.73 9.73
C ALA A 268 -10.67 -22.71 10.22
N MET A 269 -10.72 -21.48 9.71
CA MET A 269 -11.71 -20.51 10.21
C MET A 269 -13.10 -20.71 9.65
N LYS A 270 -14.07 -20.79 10.57
CA LYS A 270 -15.51 -20.68 10.30
C LYS A 270 -16.07 -19.37 10.92
N GLY A 271 -15.38 -18.25 10.71
CA GLY A 271 -15.87 -16.91 11.12
C GLY A 271 -14.98 -16.12 12.09
N LYS A 272 -15.40 -14.87 12.37
CA LYS A 272 -14.66 -13.82 13.12
C LYS A 272 -14.27 -14.21 14.55
N ASP A 273 -14.99 -15.15 15.16
CA ASP A 273 -14.77 -15.58 16.55
C ASP A 273 -13.40 -16.21 16.80
N GLN A 274 -12.76 -16.73 15.76
CA GLN A 274 -11.46 -17.38 15.89
C GLN A 274 -10.29 -16.39 15.73
N VAL A 275 -10.53 -15.15 15.28
CA VAL A 275 -9.50 -14.11 15.19
C VAL A 275 -8.97 -13.81 16.59
N LYS A 276 -7.65 -13.61 16.70
CA LYS A 276 -6.95 -13.29 17.96
C LYS A 276 -6.26 -11.94 17.84
N ASP A 277 -6.00 -11.32 18.98
CA ASP A 277 -5.25 -10.06 19.12
C ASP A 277 -3.77 -10.24 18.75
N ILE A 278 -3.21 -11.39 19.11
CA ILE A 278 -1.91 -11.85 18.64
C ILE A 278 -1.98 -13.32 18.18
N LEU A 279 -1.20 -13.66 17.16
CA LEU A 279 -1.02 -15.02 16.69
C LEU A 279 -0.51 -15.89 17.84
N SER A 280 -1.10 -17.08 18.02
CA SER A 280 -0.65 -17.95 19.11
C SER A 280 0.81 -18.37 18.90
N LYS A 281 1.57 -18.47 19.99
CA LYS A 281 2.99 -18.87 19.96
C LYS A 281 3.26 -20.10 19.10
N LYS A 282 2.40 -21.12 19.19
CA LYS A 282 2.50 -22.34 18.38
C LYS A 282 2.45 -22.02 16.89
N LEU A 283 1.38 -21.35 16.46
CA LEU A 283 1.19 -20.98 15.05
C LEU A 283 2.32 -20.09 14.52
N TYR A 284 2.79 -19.15 15.33
CA TYR A 284 3.90 -18.26 14.97
C TYR A 284 5.23 -19.03 14.78
N LEU A 285 5.55 -19.95 15.69
CA LEU A 285 6.75 -20.79 15.58
C LEU A 285 6.67 -21.81 14.43
N ASP A 286 5.45 -22.17 14.02
CA ASP A 286 5.17 -23.09 12.91
C ASP A 286 5.07 -22.40 11.53
N LEU A 287 5.16 -21.07 11.46
CA LEU A 287 5.25 -20.34 10.19
C LEU A 287 6.46 -20.81 9.37
N PRO A 288 6.39 -20.82 8.02
CA PRO A 288 7.55 -21.06 7.17
C PRO A 288 8.73 -20.18 7.53
N GLU A 289 9.93 -20.63 7.19
CA GLU A 289 11.13 -19.81 7.34
C GLU A 289 11.04 -18.53 6.50
N ASP A 290 10.53 -18.62 5.26
CA ASP A 290 10.35 -17.47 4.36
C ASP A 290 9.35 -16.40 4.85
N TYR A 291 8.61 -16.68 5.93
CA TYR A 291 7.61 -15.77 6.49
C TYR A 291 8.15 -14.97 7.70
N SER A 292 9.45 -15.06 8.00
CA SER A 292 10.05 -14.38 9.15
C SER A 292 11.51 -14.05 8.88
N TYR A 293 11.98 -12.95 9.48
CA TYR A 293 13.41 -12.63 9.51
C TYR A 293 14.20 -13.50 10.49
N PHE A 294 13.50 -14.22 11.36
CA PHE A 294 14.06 -14.90 12.51
C PHE A 294 13.96 -16.42 12.41
N ASN A 295 15.04 -17.09 12.79
CA ASN A 295 15.01 -18.53 13.05
C ASN A 295 14.15 -18.86 14.27
N LYS A 296 13.82 -20.15 14.47
CA LYS A 296 12.89 -20.58 15.54
C LYS A 296 13.29 -20.14 16.95
N ASP A 297 14.57 -20.07 17.28
CA ASP A 297 15.02 -19.64 18.61
C ASP A 297 14.89 -18.12 18.79
N ALA A 298 15.26 -17.36 17.77
CA ALA A 298 15.01 -15.91 17.75
C ALA A 298 13.51 -15.60 17.82
N ARG A 299 12.65 -16.33 17.10
CA ARG A 299 11.19 -16.18 17.19
C ARG A 299 10.66 -16.39 18.61
N LYS A 300 11.16 -17.37 19.37
CA LYS A 300 10.76 -17.55 20.78
C LYS A 300 11.06 -16.31 21.62
N ILE A 301 12.19 -15.67 21.34
CA ILE A 301 12.64 -14.45 22.02
C ILE A 301 11.76 -13.27 21.62
N ILE A 302 11.53 -13.07 20.31
CA ILE A 302 10.69 -11.98 19.79
C ILE A 302 9.26 -12.10 20.29
N TYR A 303 8.67 -13.29 20.27
CA TYR A 303 7.32 -13.52 20.79
C TYR A 303 7.18 -13.10 22.24
N LYS A 304 8.14 -13.54 23.07
CA LYS A 304 8.16 -13.18 24.48
C LYS A 304 8.36 -11.66 24.68
N PHE A 305 9.20 -11.03 23.85
CA PHE A 305 9.38 -9.58 23.86
C PHE A 305 8.08 -8.84 23.52
N THR A 306 7.28 -9.35 22.58
CA THR A 306 5.96 -8.79 22.26
C THR A 306 5.04 -8.80 23.48
N GLU A 307 4.89 -9.95 24.14
CA GLU A 307 3.98 -10.12 25.28
C GLU A 307 4.42 -9.34 26.54
N GLU A 308 5.72 -9.26 26.80
CA GLU A 308 6.24 -8.68 28.04
C GLU A 308 6.57 -7.19 27.93
N TYR A 309 6.96 -6.70 26.76
CA TYR A 309 7.46 -5.33 26.58
C TYR A 309 6.62 -4.53 25.60
N TYR A 310 6.38 -5.05 24.39
CA TYR A 310 5.60 -4.30 23.39
C TYR A 310 4.19 -4.01 23.89
N ASP A 311 3.43 -5.04 24.27
CA ASP A 311 2.03 -4.84 24.68
C ASP A 311 1.89 -4.18 26.05
N LYS A 312 2.74 -4.53 27.02
CA LYS A 312 2.61 -4.07 28.42
C LYS A 312 3.25 -2.72 28.70
N LEU A 313 4.26 -2.32 27.93
CA LEU A 313 5.00 -1.07 28.15
C LEU A 313 4.80 -0.12 26.97
N PHE A 314 5.28 -0.51 25.78
CA PHE A 314 5.28 0.37 24.62
C PHE A 314 3.88 0.86 24.25
N LEU A 315 2.93 -0.06 24.05
CA LEU A 315 1.55 0.32 23.68
C LEU A 315 0.87 1.18 24.74
N VAL A 316 1.11 0.89 26.03
CA VAL A 316 0.56 1.69 27.13
C VAL A 316 1.12 3.11 27.13
N GLU A 317 2.41 3.28 26.85
CA GLU A 317 3.04 4.60 26.69
C GLU A 317 2.54 5.36 25.47
N GLN A 318 2.35 4.67 24.35
CA GLN A 318 1.84 5.28 23.11
C GLN A 318 0.37 5.69 23.24
N LEU A 319 -0.46 4.88 23.91
CA LEU A 319 -1.86 5.21 24.13
C LEU A 319 -2.05 6.48 24.97
N LYS A 320 -1.15 6.76 25.93
CA LYS A 320 -1.13 8.03 26.69
C LYS A 320 -0.86 9.26 25.83
N LYS A 321 -0.39 9.07 24.60
CA LYS A 321 -0.09 10.10 23.59
C LYS A 321 -1.08 10.05 22.41
N ASP A 322 -2.23 9.39 22.59
CA ASP A 322 -3.27 9.17 21.57
C ASP A 322 -2.83 8.34 20.35
N TYR A 323 -1.76 7.53 20.50
CA TYR A 323 -1.31 6.61 19.47
C TYR A 323 -1.87 5.20 19.69
N ILE A 324 -2.37 4.59 18.61
CA ILE A 324 -2.99 3.27 18.59
C ILE A 324 -2.23 2.30 17.69
N ASP A 325 -2.24 1.03 18.07
CA ASP A 325 -1.74 -0.06 17.24
C ASP A 325 -2.81 -0.47 16.24
N ASP A 326 -2.47 -0.42 14.96
CA ASP A 326 -3.41 -0.61 13.86
C ASP A 326 -4.05 -2.01 13.86
N ASN A 327 -3.27 -3.05 14.12
CA ASN A 327 -3.75 -4.43 14.19
C ASN A 327 -4.64 -4.68 15.42
N ASN A 328 -4.31 -4.08 16.56
CA ASN A 328 -5.18 -4.11 17.74
C ASN A 328 -6.54 -3.48 17.49
N GLU A 329 -6.60 -2.35 16.79
CA GLU A 329 -7.89 -1.71 16.45
C GLU A 329 -8.68 -2.55 15.45
N CYS A 330 -8.04 -3.11 14.43
CA CYS A 330 -8.67 -4.10 13.54
C CYS A 330 -9.28 -5.28 14.30
N TYR A 331 -8.53 -5.85 15.25
CA TYR A 331 -9.01 -6.93 16.12
C TYR A 331 -10.24 -6.50 16.93
N LYS A 332 -10.21 -5.32 17.55
CA LYS A 332 -11.33 -4.79 18.34
C LYS A 332 -12.59 -4.61 17.49
N LEU A 333 -12.47 -4.05 16.29
CA LEU A 333 -13.58 -3.86 15.35
C LEU A 333 -14.23 -5.20 14.98
N LEU A 334 -13.40 -6.20 14.64
CA LEU A 334 -13.87 -7.55 14.31
C LEU A 334 -14.56 -8.24 15.49
N LYS A 335 -14.04 -8.09 16.71
CA LYS A 335 -14.61 -8.71 17.92
C LYS A 335 -15.90 -8.10 18.39
N LYS A 336 -16.01 -6.77 18.33
CA LYS A 336 -17.26 -6.09 18.68
C LYS A 336 -18.34 -6.28 17.61
N ASN A 337 -17.98 -6.79 16.44
CA ASN A 337 -18.85 -6.88 15.27
C ASN A 337 -19.48 -5.52 14.94
N THR A 338 -18.71 -4.44 15.13
CA THR A 338 -19.15 -3.05 14.91
C THR A 338 -19.16 -2.66 13.45
N LEU A 339 -18.46 -3.43 12.61
CA LEU A 339 -18.49 -3.27 11.16
C LEU A 339 -19.81 -3.85 10.64
N GLU A 340 -20.83 -3.00 10.51
CA GLU A 340 -21.98 -3.32 9.68
C GLU A 340 -21.50 -3.45 8.22
N ASN A 341 -22.08 -4.39 7.45
CA ASN A 341 -21.81 -4.50 6.01
C ASN A 341 -22.33 -3.22 5.32
N LYS A 342 -21.47 -2.21 5.21
CA LYS A 342 -21.85 -0.84 4.78
C LYS A 342 -21.73 -0.62 3.28
N TYR A 343 -20.99 -1.46 2.58
CA TYR A 343 -20.65 -1.25 1.18
C TYR A 343 -21.14 -2.40 0.32
N ASP A 344 -21.61 -2.07 -0.87
CA ASP A 344 -21.95 -3.03 -1.91
C ASP A 344 -20.69 -3.59 -2.57
N TYR A 345 -19.63 -2.78 -2.63
CA TYR A 345 -18.35 -3.13 -3.23
C TYR A 345 -17.20 -2.39 -2.54
N ILE A 346 -16.04 -3.05 -2.40
CA ILE A 346 -14.82 -2.42 -1.91
C ILE A 346 -13.67 -2.61 -2.91
N ILE A 347 -12.84 -1.57 -3.03
CA ILE A 347 -11.59 -1.57 -3.80
C ILE A 347 -10.47 -1.29 -2.82
N ILE A 348 -9.49 -2.18 -2.72
CA ILE A 348 -8.31 -2.04 -1.86
C ILE A 348 -7.10 -1.84 -2.76
N ASP A 349 -6.57 -0.63 -2.79
CA ASP A 349 -5.35 -0.28 -3.51
C ASP A 349 -4.13 -0.23 -2.59
N GLU A 350 -2.95 -0.49 -3.15
CA GLU A 350 -1.69 -0.67 -2.43
C GLU A 350 -1.79 -1.75 -1.32
N ALA A 351 -2.41 -2.88 -1.67
CA ALA A 351 -2.68 -3.96 -0.73
C ALA A 351 -1.43 -4.54 -0.06
N GLN A 352 -0.26 -4.33 -0.66
CA GLN A 352 1.02 -4.74 -0.10
C GLN A 352 1.40 -4.03 1.21
N ASP A 353 0.79 -2.89 1.49
CA ASP A 353 1.04 -2.12 2.70
C ASP A 353 0.10 -2.46 3.87
N PHE A 354 -0.84 -3.38 3.65
CA PHE A 354 -1.72 -3.92 4.69
C PHE A 354 -1.30 -5.31 5.18
N THR A 355 -1.52 -5.58 6.48
CA THR A 355 -1.39 -6.92 7.06
C THR A 355 -2.58 -7.81 6.70
N ASP A 356 -2.46 -9.12 6.91
CA ASP A 356 -3.59 -10.05 6.68
C ASP A 356 -4.82 -9.64 7.50
N LEU A 357 -4.62 -9.29 8.77
CA LEU A 357 -5.70 -8.88 9.67
C LEU A 357 -6.40 -7.61 9.16
N GLN A 358 -5.64 -6.62 8.67
CA GLN A 358 -6.18 -5.39 8.11
C GLN A 358 -6.99 -5.65 6.84
N LEU A 359 -6.45 -6.46 5.92
CA LEU A 359 -7.17 -6.86 4.71
C LEU A 359 -8.47 -7.60 5.06
N TYR A 360 -8.43 -8.51 6.04
CA TYR A 360 -9.61 -9.21 6.52
C TYR A 360 -10.65 -8.25 7.13
N THR A 361 -10.21 -7.26 7.93
CA THR A 361 -11.08 -6.20 8.45
C THR A 361 -11.75 -5.40 7.34
N PHE A 362 -11.04 -5.07 6.26
CA PHE A 362 -11.65 -4.37 5.12
C PHE A 362 -12.65 -5.25 4.38
N MET A 363 -12.30 -6.52 4.13
CA MET A 363 -13.22 -7.48 3.53
C MET A 363 -14.50 -7.64 4.35
N ASP A 364 -14.44 -7.38 5.67
CA ASP A 364 -15.60 -7.41 6.55
C ASP A 364 -16.61 -6.27 6.34
N LEU A 365 -16.24 -5.22 5.60
CA LEU A 365 -17.10 -4.09 5.29
C LEU A 365 -18.13 -4.36 4.18
N VAL A 366 -18.03 -5.51 3.50
CA VAL A 366 -18.94 -5.95 2.42
C VAL A 366 -19.54 -7.31 2.76
N GLU A 367 -20.82 -7.50 2.47
CA GLU A 367 -21.49 -8.78 2.75
C GLU A 367 -21.00 -9.91 1.85
N ASP A 368 -21.10 -9.72 0.52
CA ASP A 368 -20.60 -10.67 -0.48
C ASP A 368 -19.13 -10.40 -0.78
N LYS A 369 -18.23 -11.30 -0.35
CA LYS A 369 -16.79 -11.09 -0.60
C LYS A 369 -16.37 -11.34 -2.06
N ASN A 370 -17.30 -11.70 -2.95
CA ASN A 370 -17.07 -11.58 -4.40
C ASN A 370 -17.06 -10.10 -4.85
N ASN A 371 -17.52 -9.17 -4.02
CA ASN A 371 -17.50 -7.73 -4.31
C ASN A 371 -16.25 -7.04 -3.75
N VAL A 372 -15.10 -7.71 -3.84
CA VAL A 372 -13.81 -7.22 -3.39
C VAL A 372 -12.83 -7.20 -4.57
N PHE A 373 -12.27 -6.03 -4.85
CA PHE A 373 -11.16 -5.85 -5.79
C PHE A 373 -9.90 -5.45 -5.02
N ILE A 374 -8.80 -6.17 -5.20
CA ILE A 374 -7.53 -5.89 -4.53
C ILE A 374 -6.45 -5.65 -5.58
N SER A 375 -5.73 -4.54 -5.49
CA SER A 375 -4.51 -4.28 -6.26
C SER A 375 -3.30 -4.18 -5.35
N GLY A 376 -2.17 -4.76 -5.77
CA GLY A 376 -0.92 -4.62 -5.04
C GLY A 376 0.31 -5.09 -5.82
N ASP A 377 1.48 -4.87 -5.24
CA ASP A 377 2.77 -5.31 -5.79
C ASP A 377 3.68 -5.82 -4.66
N SER A 378 3.95 -7.13 -4.67
CA SER A 378 4.84 -7.76 -3.70
C SER A 378 6.29 -7.28 -3.79
N ASN A 379 6.69 -6.61 -4.89
CA ASN A 379 8.01 -6.00 -5.03
C ASN A 379 8.08 -4.54 -4.53
N GLN A 380 6.96 -3.93 -4.14
CA GLN A 380 6.88 -2.55 -3.63
C GLN A 380 6.32 -2.47 -2.20
N ILE A 381 6.71 -3.42 -1.35
CA ILE A 381 6.34 -3.38 0.06
C ILE A 381 7.13 -2.25 0.73
N VAL A 382 6.43 -1.23 1.23
CA VAL A 382 7.04 -0.14 2.02
C VAL A 382 6.83 -0.39 3.51
N ASN A 383 5.68 -0.95 3.89
CA ASN A 383 5.34 -1.25 5.27
C ASN A 383 5.57 -2.72 5.63
N SER A 384 5.84 -2.96 6.90
CA SER A 384 6.17 -4.28 7.41
C SER A 384 4.96 -5.22 7.52
N THR A 385 4.57 -5.84 6.41
CA THR A 385 3.37 -6.68 6.30
C THR A 385 3.68 -8.12 5.91
N PHE A 386 4.90 -8.39 5.43
CA PHE A 386 5.30 -9.66 4.81
C PHE A 386 4.34 -10.10 3.70
N TYR A 387 3.78 -9.13 2.99
CA TYR A 387 2.82 -9.36 1.93
C TYR A 387 3.36 -10.32 0.86
N SER A 388 2.50 -11.19 0.36
CA SER A 388 2.75 -11.95 -0.85
C SER A 388 1.42 -12.22 -1.57
N ASP A 389 1.49 -12.37 -2.89
CA ASP A 389 0.30 -12.67 -3.68
C ASP A 389 -0.37 -13.99 -3.21
N GLU A 390 0.42 -14.94 -2.69
CA GLU A 390 -0.08 -16.19 -2.13
C GLU A 390 -0.90 -15.98 -0.86
N ARG A 391 -0.55 -15.00 -0.02
CA ARG A 391 -1.30 -14.68 1.21
C ARG A 391 -2.68 -14.13 0.90
N ILE A 392 -2.82 -13.23 -0.09
CA ILE A 392 -4.16 -12.75 -0.48
C ILE A 392 -5.01 -13.88 -1.04
N ASN A 393 -4.45 -14.74 -1.90
CA ASN A 393 -5.19 -15.90 -2.40
C ASN A 393 -5.67 -16.78 -1.25
N SER A 394 -4.78 -17.04 -0.29
CA SER A 394 -5.08 -17.82 0.90
C SER A 394 -6.16 -17.19 1.78
N LEU A 395 -6.19 -15.86 1.87
CA LEU A 395 -7.21 -15.09 2.57
C LEU A 395 -8.59 -15.25 1.91
N PHE A 396 -8.70 -15.20 0.58
CA PHE A 396 -9.98 -15.48 -0.10
C PHE A 396 -10.39 -16.96 0.03
N TYR A 397 -9.45 -17.89 -0.07
CA TYR A 397 -9.76 -19.31 0.09
C TYR A 397 -10.28 -19.65 1.49
N SER A 398 -9.79 -18.97 2.54
CA SER A 398 -10.31 -19.15 3.91
C SER A 398 -11.76 -18.71 4.04
N LEU A 399 -12.21 -17.78 3.19
CA LEU A 399 -13.59 -17.31 3.06
C LEU A 399 -14.43 -18.19 2.11
N GLY A 400 -13.89 -19.30 1.60
CA GLY A 400 -14.57 -20.17 0.65
C GLY A 400 -14.68 -19.58 -0.76
N ILE A 401 -13.90 -18.55 -1.07
CA ILE A 401 -13.98 -17.80 -2.32
C ILE A 401 -12.75 -18.07 -3.17
N LYS A 402 -12.99 -18.31 -4.45
CA LYS A 402 -11.93 -18.50 -5.45
C LYS A 402 -11.74 -17.20 -6.23
N PRO A 403 -10.71 -16.40 -5.95
CA PRO A 403 -10.52 -15.12 -6.63
C PRO A 403 -10.04 -15.33 -8.07
N VAL A 404 -10.38 -14.38 -8.94
CA VAL A 404 -9.78 -14.24 -10.26
C VAL A 404 -8.51 -13.41 -10.11
N ARG A 405 -7.41 -13.86 -10.72
CA ARG A 405 -6.12 -13.17 -10.66
C ARG A 405 -5.71 -12.67 -12.05
N LYS A 406 -5.19 -11.45 -12.11
CA LYS A 406 -4.50 -10.91 -13.27
C LYS A 406 -3.19 -10.27 -12.87
N ASP A 407 -2.16 -10.45 -13.71
CA ASP A 407 -0.80 -9.97 -13.45
C ASP A 407 -0.33 -9.07 -14.61
N PHE A 408 0.05 -7.83 -14.31
CA PHE A 408 0.56 -6.89 -15.29
C PHE A 408 2.09 -6.89 -15.31
N ARG A 409 2.64 -7.13 -16.50
CA ARG A 409 4.09 -7.23 -16.74
C ARG A 409 4.68 -6.02 -17.46
N VAL A 410 3.85 -5.08 -17.90
CA VAL A 410 4.29 -3.90 -18.65
C VAL A 410 4.33 -2.70 -17.72
N ASN A 411 5.45 -1.97 -17.70
CA ASN A 411 5.62 -0.73 -16.96
C ASN A 411 5.47 0.46 -17.92
N TYR A 412 4.61 1.41 -17.58
CA TYR A 412 4.28 2.60 -18.36
C TYR A 412 4.87 3.90 -17.79
N ARG A 413 5.50 3.83 -16.61
CA ARG A 413 6.05 4.99 -15.90
C ARG A 413 7.53 5.23 -16.18
N ASN A 414 8.27 4.18 -16.53
CA ASN A 414 9.72 4.23 -16.75
C ASN A 414 10.09 4.07 -18.22
N GLN A 415 11.06 4.83 -18.72
CA GLN A 415 11.66 4.61 -20.04
C GLN A 415 12.33 3.23 -20.09
N GLN A 416 12.33 2.57 -21.27
CA GLN A 416 12.86 1.22 -21.46
C GLN A 416 14.27 1.00 -20.88
N GLN A 417 15.11 2.04 -20.83
CA GLN A 417 16.47 1.97 -20.31
C GLN A 417 16.56 1.75 -18.79
N ILE A 418 15.51 2.07 -18.01
CA ILE A 418 15.44 1.86 -16.55
C ILE A 418 14.92 0.45 -16.20
N LEU A 419 14.29 -0.25 -17.17
CA LEU A 419 13.70 -1.57 -16.97
C LEU A 419 14.70 -2.74 -17.15
N TYR A 420 15.89 -2.48 -17.70
CA TYR A 420 16.90 -3.49 -18.05
C TYR A 420 18.23 -3.34 -17.27
N ILE A 421 18.23 -2.62 -16.15
CA ILE A 421 19.35 -2.60 -15.18
C ILE A 421 18.96 -3.48 -14.01
#